data_AF-A0A4Q6EUH8-F1
#
_entry.id   AF-A0A4Q6EUH8-F1
#
_cell.length_a   1.000
_cell.length_b   1.000
_cell.length_c   1.000
_cell.angle_alpha   90.00
_cell.angle_beta   90.00
_cell.angle_gamma   90.00
#
_symmetry.space_group_name_H-M   'P 1'
#
loop_
_entity.id
_entity.type
_entity.pdbx_description
1 polymer ?
#
loop_
_entity_poly.entity_id
_entity_poly.type
_entity_poly.pdbx_seq_one_letter_code
_entity_poly.pdbx_strand_id
1 'polypeptide(L)'
;MMMKRAWMLTLALVLSACSAGGGSAGKASGDRIRIFYNNDNFSYLEPCGCRISPIGGMDRRWNGMVAYPEDSRVFVDAGNLLYKSTQASEYLAPQWF
;
A
#
# COMPACT_ATOMS: atom_id res chain seq x y z
N MET A 1 -2.11 52.37 30.23
CA MET A 1 -2.51 50.96 30.02
C MET A 1 -3.33 50.83 28.72
N MET A 2 -2.70 50.82 27.52
CA MET A 2 -3.44 50.78 26.23
C MET A 2 -2.84 49.83 25.18
N MET A 3 -1.85 48.99 25.53
CA MET A 3 -1.13 48.14 24.54
C MET A 3 -1.65 46.70 24.40
N LYS A 4 -2.66 46.27 25.17
CA LYS A 4 -3.11 44.85 25.15
C LYS A 4 -4.20 44.51 24.14
N ARG A 5 -4.83 45.51 23.50
CA ARG A 5 -6.00 45.27 22.61
C ARG A 5 -5.63 45.06 21.13
N ALA A 6 -4.48 45.54 20.69
CA ALA A 6 -4.06 45.41 19.29
C ALA A 6 -3.56 43.99 18.92
N TRP A 7 -3.09 43.22 19.90
CA TRP A 7 -2.51 41.89 19.67
C TRP A 7 -3.53 40.76 19.49
N MET A 8 -4.77 40.92 19.96
CA MET A 8 -5.80 39.88 19.79
C MET A 8 -6.43 39.89 18.39
N LEU A 9 -6.49 41.03 17.71
CA LEU A 9 -7.14 41.16 16.41
C LEU A 9 -6.32 40.59 15.25
N THR A 10 -5.00 40.63 15.34
CA THR A 10 -4.11 40.06 14.32
C THR A 10 -4.04 38.53 14.35
N LEU A 11 -4.24 37.90 15.52
CA LEU A 11 -4.23 36.43 15.63
C LEU A 11 -5.48 35.80 15.00
N ALA A 12 -6.64 36.47 15.07
CA ALA A 12 -7.89 35.97 14.52
C ALA A 12 -7.93 35.97 12.98
N LEU A 13 -7.24 36.91 12.32
CA LEU A 13 -7.22 36.97 10.85
C LEU A 13 -6.32 35.91 10.22
N VAL A 14 -5.26 35.46 10.91
CA VAL A 14 -4.32 34.46 10.36
C VAL A 14 -4.89 33.05 10.41
N LEU A 15 -5.78 32.73 11.36
CA LEU A 15 -6.41 31.40 11.43
C LEU A 15 -7.54 31.19 10.41
N SER A 16 -8.09 32.23 9.80
CA SER A 16 -9.20 32.10 8.85
C SER A 16 -8.76 31.76 7.42
N ALA A 17 -7.46 31.94 7.09
CA ALA A 17 -6.96 31.76 5.73
C ALA A 17 -6.65 30.29 5.34
N CYS A 18 -6.59 29.35 6.30
CA CYS A 18 -6.23 27.96 6.02
C CYS A 18 -7.42 27.01 5.78
N SER A 19 -8.66 27.49 5.87
CA SER A 19 -9.85 26.62 5.82
C SER A 19 -10.58 26.58 4.47
N ALA A 20 -10.12 27.33 3.46
CA ALA A 20 -10.82 27.48 2.17
C ALA A 20 -10.21 26.69 1.00
N GLY A 21 -9.31 25.74 1.28
CA GLY A 21 -8.67 24.88 0.27
C GLY A 21 -9.34 23.51 0.09
N GLY A 22 -10.63 23.38 0.38
CA GLY A 22 -11.39 22.14 0.19
C GLY A 22 -11.74 21.95 -1.28
N GLY A 23 -10.76 21.67 -2.12
CA GLY A 23 -10.98 21.21 -3.49
C GLY A 23 -11.88 19.98 -3.45
N SER A 24 -13.17 20.18 -3.73
CA SER A 24 -14.12 19.10 -3.92
C SER A 24 -13.76 18.43 -5.23
N ALA A 25 -12.76 17.55 -5.19
CA ALA A 25 -12.55 16.54 -6.21
C ALA A 25 -13.88 15.80 -6.32
N GLY A 26 -14.60 16.05 -7.43
CA GLY A 26 -15.88 15.43 -7.70
C GLY A 26 -15.76 13.94 -7.41
N LYS A 27 -16.55 13.47 -6.46
CA LYS A 27 -16.59 12.05 -6.09
C LYS A 27 -17.03 11.33 -7.36
N ALA A 28 -16.10 10.73 -8.07
CA ALA A 28 -16.40 9.90 -9.24
C ALA A 28 -17.35 8.81 -8.74
N SER A 29 -18.65 8.98 -9.04
CA SER A 29 -19.75 8.13 -8.58
C SER A 29 -19.86 6.88 -9.45
N GLY A 30 -18.72 6.23 -9.69
CA GLY A 30 -18.63 4.96 -10.39
C GLY A 30 -17.96 3.95 -9.48
N ASP A 31 -18.39 2.70 -9.59
CA ASP A 31 -17.74 1.60 -8.89
C ASP A 31 -16.28 1.50 -9.36
N ARG A 32 -15.35 1.66 -8.41
CA ARG A 32 -13.91 1.62 -8.70
C ARG A 32 -13.40 0.20 -8.47
N ILE A 33 -13.10 -0.49 -9.55
CA ILE A 33 -12.40 -1.78 -9.51
C ILE A 33 -10.89 -1.54 -9.38
N ARG A 34 -10.24 -2.22 -8.45
CA ARG A 34 -8.78 -2.28 -8.32
C ARG A 34 -8.26 -3.58 -8.91
N ILE A 35 -7.26 -3.46 -9.79
CA ILE A 35 -6.59 -4.59 -10.39
C ILE A 35 -5.25 -4.77 -9.69
N PHE A 36 -5.09 -5.91 -9.02
CA PHE A 36 -3.83 -6.38 -8.47
C PHE A 36 -3.17 -7.28 -9.50
N TYR A 37 -1.94 -6.96 -9.86
CA TYR A 37 -1.21 -7.64 -10.92
C TYR A 37 0.03 -8.32 -10.37
N ASN A 38 0.27 -9.55 -10.80
CA ASN A 38 1.48 -10.31 -10.55
C ASN A 38 2.03 -10.88 -11.87
N ASN A 39 3.34 -11.06 -11.93
CA ASN A 39 4.02 -11.78 -12.99
C ASN A 39 5.31 -12.39 -12.42
N ASP A 40 5.88 -13.38 -13.11
CA ASP A 40 7.26 -13.82 -12.88
C ASP A 40 7.53 -14.23 -11.43
N ASN A 41 6.58 -14.95 -10.83
CA ASN A 41 6.71 -15.37 -9.45
C ASN A 41 7.74 -16.51 -9.27
N PHE A 42 8.01 -17.26 -10.32
CA PHE A 42 8.97 -18.36 -10.35
C PHE A 42 8.91 -19.33 -9.15
N SER A 43 7.71 -19.63 -8.67
CA SER A 43 7.46 -20.42 -7.44
C SER A 43 8.06 -19.88 -6.15
N TYR A 44 8.38 -18.58 -6.07
CA TYR A 44 8.72 -17.88 -4.83
C TYR A 44 7.45 -17.62 -4.01
N LEU A 45 7.00 -18.65 -3.29
CA LEU A 45 5.85 -18.55 -2.40
C LEU A 45 6.19 -17.79 -1.12
N GLU A 46 7.36 -18.06 -0.57
CA GLU A 46 7.86 -17.48 0.68
C GLU A 46 8.55 -16.14 0.44
N PRO A 47 8.49 -15.21 1.41
CA PRO A 47 9.26 -13.98 1.34
C PRO A 47 10.76 -14.25 1.44
N CYS A 48 11.56 -13.45 0.74
CA CYS A 48 13.01 -13.51 0.80
C CYS A 48 13.56 -12.62 1.92
N GLY A 49 14.75 -12.96 2.42
CA GLY A 49 15.48 -12.17 3.42
C GLY A 49 15.34 -12.69 4.85
N CYS A 50 15.97 -11.98 5.79
CA CYS A 50 15.94 -12.32 7.21
C CYS A 50 14.56 -12.06 7.83
N ARG A 51 14.22 -12.78 8.90
CA ARG A 51 12.94 -12.66 9.63
C ARG A 51 12.57 -11.23 10.05
N ILE A 52 13.55 -10.33 10.15
CA ILE A 52 13.38 -8.95 10.64
C ILE A 52 12.88 -7.99 9.54
N SER A 53 13.07 -8.31 8.25
CA SER A 53 12.52 -7.51 7.16
C SER A 53 12.36 -8.34 5.88
N PRO A 54 11.40 -9.28 5.86
CA PRO A 54 11.14 -10.09 4.68
C PRO A 54 10.57 -9.24 3.54
N ILE A 55 11.00 -9.49 2.32
CA ILE A 55 10.49 -8.84 1.09
C ILE A 55 9.79 -9.89 0.23
N GLY A 56 8.70 -9.50 -0.45
CA GLY A 56 7.98 -10.40 -1.34
C GLY A 56 7.09 -11.39 -0.59
N GLY A 57 6.95 -12.60 -1.13
CA GLY A 57 6.05 -13.63 -0.60
C GLY A 57 4.59 -13.45 -1.06
N MET A 58 3.94 -14.58 -1.36
CA MET A 58 2.54 -14.60 -1.79
C MET A 58 1.58 -14.26 -0.65
N ASP A 59 1.95 -14.65 0.58
CA ASP A 59 1.25 -14.31 1.82
C ASP A 59 1.17 -12.79 2.04
N ARG A 60 2.28 -12.07 1.86
CA ARG A 60 2.32 -10.61 2.07
C ARG A 60 1.57 -9.86 0.98
N ARG A 61 1.64 -10.34 -0.27
CA ARG A 61 0.84 -9.80 -1.38
C ARG A 61 -0.65 -10.00 -1.15
N TRP A 62 -1.04 -11.20 -0.70
CA TRP A 62 -2.41 -11.49 -0.28
C TRP A 62 -2.87 -10.54 0.82
N ASN A 63 -2.05 -10.33 1.85
CA ASN A 63 -2.35 -9.39 2.94
C ASN A 63 -2.56 -7.95 2.47
N GLY A 64 -1.82 -7.49 1.46
CA GLY A 64 -2.04 -6.18 0.85
C GLY A 64 -3.36 -6.09 0.06
N MET A 65 -3.74 -7.17 -0.61
CA MET A 65 -4.98 -7.24 -1.38
C MET A 65 -6.22 -7.32 -0.49
N VAL A 66 -6.15 -8.04 0.64
CA VAL A 66 -7.31 -8.24 1.52
C VAL A 66 -7.81 -6.98 2.22
N ALA A 67 -7.00 -5.91 2.22
CA ALA A 67 -7.40 -4.59 2.72
C ALA A 67 -8.51 -3.92 1.87
N TYR A 68 -8.88 -4.49 0.72
CA TYR A 68 -9.90 -3.97 -0.18
C TYR A 68 -11.12 -4.92 -0.27
N PRO A 69 -12.35 -4.41 -0.40
CA PRO A 69 -13.55 -5.25 -0.58
C PRO A 69 -13.46 -6.19 -1.79
N GLU A 70 -14.02 -7.40 -1.67
CA GLU A 70 -13.99 -8.44 -2.71
C GLU A 70 -14.66 -8.05 -4.02
N ASP A 71 -15.79 -7.34 -3.94
CA ASP A 71 -16.55 -6.80 -5.07
C ASP A 71 -15.82 -5.65 -5.78
N SER A 72 -14.78 -5.08 -5.16
CA SER A 72 -14.01 -3.96 -5.68
C SER A 72 -12.60 -4.34 -6.16
N ARG A 73 -12.26 -5.65 -6.21
CA ARG A 73 -10.91 -6.11 -6.53
C ARG A 73 -10.88 -7.28 -7.51
N VAL A 74 -9.85 -7.28 -8.34
CA VAL A 74 -9.50 -8.40 -9.22
C VAL A 74 -8.01 -8.68 -9.07
N PHE A 75 -7.64 -9.95 -8.96
CA PHE A 75 -6.25 -10.39 -8.96
C PHE A 75 -5.94 -11.08 -10.30
N VAL A 76 -4.85 -10.67 -10.94
CA VAL A 76 -4.39 -11.20 -12.23
C VAL A 76 -2.94 -11.63 -12.10
N ASP A 77 -2.65 -12.87 -12.51
CA ASP A 77 -1.30 -13.41 -12.64
C ASP A 77 -0.99 -13.61 -14.13
N ALA A 78 0.11 -13.03 -14.62
CA ALA A 78 0.51 -13.07 -16.02
C ALA A 78 1.44 -14.24 -16.37
N GLY A 79 1.63 -15.20 -15.45
CA GLY A 79 2.36 -16.43 -15.71
C GLY A 79 3.65 -16.55 -14.92
N ASN A 80 4.42 -17.59 -15.28
CA ASN A 80 5.64 -17.99 -14.59
C ASN A 80 5.44 -18.30 -13.09
N LEU A 81 4.21 -18.59 -12.66
CA LEU A 81 3.91 -18.93 -11.27
C LEU A 81 4.54 -20.26 -10.83
N LEU A 82 4.52 -21.26 -11.71
CA LEU A 82 4.86 -22.66 -11.39
C LEU A 82 6.28 -23.08 -11.81
N TYR A 83 7.03 -22.20 -12.48
CA TYR A 83 8.36 -22.52 -12.98
C TYR A 83 9.42 -22.01 -12.01
N LYS A 84 10.16 -22.89 -11.33
CA LYS A 84 11.32 -22.46 -10.54
C LYS A 84 12.38 -21.88 -11.47
N SER A 85 12.83 -20.65 -11.22
CA SER A 85 13.89 -20.00 -12.01
C SER A 85 15.26 -20.66 -11.81
N THR A 86 15.45 -21.40 -10.71
CA THR A 86 16.63 -22.22 -10.41
C THR A 86 16.22 -23.41 -9.54
N GLN A 87 16.85 -24.58 -9.71
CA GLN A 87 16.85 -25.59 -8.65
C GLN A 87 17.51 -24.92 -7.43
N ALA A 88 16.83 -24.91 -6.29
CA ALA A 88 17.46 -24.45 -5.05
C ALA A 88 18.73 -25.29 -4.88
N SER A 89 19.89 -24.62 -4.79
CA SER A 89 21.11 -25.32 -4.40
C SER A 89 20.85 -25.99 -3.04
N GLU A 90 21.55 -27.08 -2.76
CA GLU A 90 21.38 -27.85 -1.52
C GLU A 90 21.49 -26.95 -0.26
N TYR A 91 22.25 -25.85 -0.36
CA TYR A 91 22.42 -24.81 0.66
C TYR A 91 21.20 -23.91 0.90
N LEU A 92 20.26 -23.84 -0.04
CA LEU A 92 19.02 -23.06 0.04
C LEU A 92 17.78 -23.96 0.16
N ALA A 93 17.97 -25.27 0.33
CA ALA A 93 16.88 -26.17 0.64
C ALA A 93 16.20 -25.74 1.96
N PRO A 94 14.86 -25.85 2.07
CA PRO A 94 14.15 -25.52 3.30
C PRO A 94 14.78 -26.25 4.50
N GLN A 95 15.18 -25.49 5.52
CA GLN A 95 15.83 -26.02 6.73
C GLN A 95 14.82 -26.42 7.81
N TRP A 96 13.53 -26.41 7.49
CA TRP A 96 12.46 -26.77 8.41
C TRP A 96 11.71 -28.00 7.88
N PHE A 97 11.50 -28.97 8.79
CA PHE A 97 10.68 -30.17 8.62
C PHE A 97 9.28 -29.91 9.17
#